data_AF-A0A351GFT0-F1
#
_entry.id   AF-A0A351GFT0-F1
#
_cell.length_a   1.000
_cell.length_b   1.000
_cell.length_c   1.000
_cell.angle_alpha   90.00
_cell.angle_beta   90.00
_cell.angle_gamma   90.00
#
_symmetry.space_group_name_H-M   'P 1'
#
loop_
_entity.id
_entity.type
_entity.pdbx_description
1 polymer ?
#
loop_
_entity_poly.entity_id
_entity_poly.type
_entity_poly.pdbx_seq_one_letter_code
_entity_poly.pdbx_strand_id
1 'polypeptide(L)'
;MNLYKKDSKGKLRVWKIYVENDEIIEQYGLIDGKHAESRKIATPKNVGRSNETSGAEQAVLEMNSKIAEKLSKDYFATVEEVENTVVMLPMLATAFAKVENKIDWSSCMVQPKLDGMRAFNEGKFTSRTGKDIPTMNHILNETKGIDAVLDGELYAHGLSFQENMKLIKKYRPGTSETVKHHVYDLVSDQPFKQRYAMLKSLVEGLEHVKLVPTNNANSFGALVEWHTYYLSQGYEGTILRWGNEGYELNSRSKHLVKYKDFRDLACEIVNVIPMDARPDQGVVVCIHNGKTFKATPKMSHTDRSNLLLNKTHIIGKTAEIRYFEETDDGIPRFPVYLGIRLDK
;
A
#
# COMPACT_ATOMS: atom_id res chain seq x y z
N MET A 1 -18.49 15.77 -11.75
CA MET A 1 -17.43 16.57 -11.10
C MET A 1 -16.11 16.34 -11.83
N ASN A 2 -15.30 17.40 -12.01
CA ASN A 2 -13.92 17.28 -12.48
C ASN A 2 -12.98 17.48 -11.30
N LEU A 3 -11.95 16.65 -11.18
CA LEU A 3 -10.85 16.82 -10.25
C LEU A 3 -9.52 16.78 -10.99
N TYR A 4 -8.52 17.48 -10.47
CA TYR A 4 -7.25 17.75 -11.12
C TYR A 4 -6.07 17.30 -10.28
N LYS A 5 -4.96 16.91 -10.93
CA LYS A 5 -3.68 16.66 -10.26
C LYS A 5 -2.48 16.74 -11.21
N LYS A 6 -1.27 16.84 -10.66
CA LYS A 6 -0.03 16.60 -11.41
C LYS A 6 0.37 15.12 -11.35
N ASP A 7 0.87 14.59 -12.45
CA ASP A 7 1.52 13.28 -12.47
C ASP A 7 3.00 13.35 -12.11
N SER A 8 3.67 12.19 -12.05
CA SER A 8 5.09 12.10 -11.67
C SER A 8 6.04 12.80 -12.64
N LYS A 9 5.56 13.26 -13.81
CA LYS A 9 6.32 14.06 -14.78
C LYS A 9 5.93 15.54 -14.74
N GLY A 10 5.15 15.96 -13.74
CA GLY A 10 4.63 17.32 -13.60
C GLY A 10 3.50 17.65 -14.56
N LYS A 11 2.95 16.68 -15.32
CA LYS A 11 1.87 16.95 -16.28
C LYS A 11 0.51 16.96 -15.60
N LEU A 12 -0.33 17.92 -15.97
CA LEU A 12 -1.67 18.08 -15.43
C LEU A 12 -2.63 17.02 -15.99
N ARG A 13 -3.39 16.39 -15.09
CA ARG A 13 -4.38 15.35 -15.38
C ARG A 13 -5.74 15.75 -14.85
N VAL A 14 -6.78 15.29 -15.55
CA VAL A 14 -8.18 15.41 -15.14
C VAL A 14 -8.75 14.03 -14.87
N TRP A 15 -9.57 13.94 -13.83
CA TRP A 15 -10.46 12.82 -13.56
C TRP A 15 -11.88 13.38 -13.42
N LYS A 16 -12.76 12.96 -14.32
CA LYS A 16 -14.16 13.31 -14.34
C LYS A 16 -14.97 12.11 -13.87
N ILE A 17 -15.92 12.34 -12.98
CA ILE A 17 -16.87 11.32 -12.52
C ILE A 17 -18.29 11.86 -12.54
N TYR A 18 -19.23 11.02 -12.96
CA TYR A 18 -20.67 11.29 -12.97
C TYR A 18 -21.47 9.98 -12.93
N VAL A 19 -22.77 10.09 -12.75
CA VAL A 19 -23.70 8.95 -12.70
C VAL A 19 -24.72 9.06 -13.83
N GLU A 20 -24.97 7.96 -14.52
CA GLU A 20 -26.07 7.78 -15.48
C GLU A 20 -26.90 6.58 -15.00
N ASN A 21 -28.14 6.79 -14.56
CA ASN A 21 -28.97 5.76 -13.92
C ASN A 21 -28.27 5.12 -12.69
N ASP A 22 -27.98 3.82 -12.75
CA ASP A 22 -27.23 3.06 -11.74
C ASP A 22 -25.75 2.87 -12.12
N GLU A 23 -25.27 3.48 -13.22
CA GLU A 23 -23.88 3.43 -13.65
C GLU A 23 -23.07 4.60 -13.12
N ILE A 24 -21.92 4.29 -12.52
CA ILE A 24 -20.87 5.24 -12.18
C ILE A 24 -19.88 5.26 -13.34
N ILE A 25 -19.70 6.42 -13.97
CA ILE A 25 -18.82 6.61 -15.12
C ILE A 25 -17.64 7.48 -14.71
N GLU A 26 -16.42 6.99 -14.96
CA GLU A 26 -15.17 7.70 -14.71
C GLU A 26 -14.39 7.90 -16.01
N GLN A 27 -13.98 9.13 -16.29
CA GLN A 27 -13.13 9.49 -17.42
C GLN A 27 -11.82 10.09 -16.89
N TYR A 28 -10.67 9.65 -17.42
CA TYR A 28 -9.37 10.11 -16.93
C TYR A 28 -8.28 10.17 -17.98
N GLY A 29 -7.43 11.19 -17.88
CA GLY A 29 -6.34 11.41 -18.82
C GLY A 29 -5.57 12.69 -18.53
N LEU A 30 -4.71 13.07 -19.48
CA LEU A 30 -4.16 14.43 -19.55
C LEU A 30 -5.30 15.39 -19.92
N ILE A 31 -5.25 16.65 -19.46
CA ILE A 31 -6.29 17.64 -19.81
C ILE A 31 -6.47 17.72 -21.34
N ASP A 32 -5.37 17.86 -22.07
CA ASP A 32 -5.36 17.99 -23.54
C ASP A 32 -5.12 16.66 -24.28
N GLY A 33 -5.37 15.53 -23.62
CA GLY A 33 -5.09 14.20 -24.17
C GLY A 33 -6.33 13.33 -24.37
N LYS A 34 -6.12 12.13 -24.93
CA LYS A 34 -7.17 11.09 -24.94
C LYS A 34 -7.51 10.68 -23.52
N HIS A 35 -8.80 10.56 -23.23
CA HIS A 35 -9.30 10.09 -21.94
C HIS A 35 -9.68 8.61 -22.06
N ALA A 36 -9.27 7.83 -21.06
CA ALA A 36 -9.79 6.49 -20.85
C ALA A 36 -11.09 6.57 -20.04
N GLU A 37 -12.01 5.64 -20.28
CA GLU A 37 -13.28 5.55 -19.57
C GLU A 37 -13.38 4.21 -18.82
N SER A 38 -14.01 4.23 -17.66
CA SER A 38 -14.46 3.02 -16.96
C SER A 38 -15.87 3.21 -16.42
N ARG A 39 -16.66 2.14 -16.48
CA ARG A 39 -18.05 2.09 -16.01
C ARG A 39 -18.21 1.04 -14.92
N LYS A 40 -19.06 1.33 -13.94
CA LYS A 40 -19.43 0.40 -12.87
C LYS A 40 -20.92 0.54 -12.56
N ILE A 41 -21.68 -0.53 -12.75
CA ILE A 41 -23.07 -0.62 -12.27
C ILE A 41 -23.07 -0.76 -10.74
N ALA A 42 -23.77 0.12 -10.05
CA ALA A 42 -23.99 0.05 -8.62
C ALA A 42 -25.14 -0.91 -8.29
N THR A 43 -24.95 -1.74 -7.28
CA THR A 43 -25.95 -2.71 -6.84
C THR A 43 -26.74 -2.17 -5.66
N PRO A 44 -28.07 -2.38 -5.60
CA PRO A 44 -28.87 -2.02 -4.43
C PRO A 44 -28.28 -2.57 -3.12
N LYS A 45 -28.38 -1.82 -2.02
CA LYS A 45 -27.91 -2.26 -0.69
C LYS A 45 -29.04 -2.28 0.32
N ASN A 46 -28.90 -3.15 1.31
CA ASN A 46 -29.85 -3.32 2.42
C ASN A 46 -31.30 -3.57 1.97
N VAL A 47 -31.49 -4.26 0.83
CA VAL A 47 -32.82 -4.57 0.30
C VAL A 47 -33.68 -5.26 1.37
N GLY A 48 -34.87 -4.72 1.62
CA GLY A 48 -35.80 -5.19 2.66
C GLY A 48 -35.53 -4.63 4.06
N ARG A 49 -34.67 -3.62 4.21
CA ARG A 49 -34.43 -2.91 5.49
C ARG A 49 -34.78 -1.43 5.36
N SER A 50 -34.95 -0.75 6.50
CA SER A 50 -35.33 0.69 6.53
C SER A 50 -34.30 1.63 5.88
N ASN A 51 -33.06 1.16 5.69
CA ASN A 51 -31.97 1.89 5.04
C ASN A 51 -31.61 1.29 3.66
N GLU A 52 -32.60 0.74 2.98
CA GLU A 52 -32.48 0.27 1.60
C GLU A 52 -32.08 1.42 0.67
N THR A 53 -31.19 1.12 -0.29
CA THR A 53 -30.86 2.01 -1.39
C THR A 53 -31.03 1.29 -2.72
N SER A 54 -31.66 1.97 -3.67
CA SER A 54 -31.71 1.57 -5.08
C SER A 54 -30.33 1.62 -5.74
N GLY A 55 -30.19 1.02 -6.93
CA GLY A 55 -28.95 1.08 -7.71
C GLY A 55 -28.52 2.52 -8.01
N ALA A 56 -29.46 3.38 -8.38
CA ALA A 56 -29.20 4.79 -8.66
C ALA A 56 -28.74 5.58 -7.41
N GLU A 57 -29.42 5.38 -6.28
CA GLU A 57 -29.00 6.00 -5.01
C GLU A 57 -27.61 5.50 -4.60
N GLN A 58 -27.35 4.21 -4.75
CA GLN A 58 -26.06 3.62 -4.43
C GLN A 58 -24.95 4.14 -5.37
N ALA A 59 -25.25 4.38 -6.65
CA ALA A 59 -24.31 4.98 -7.60
C ALA A 59 -23.89 6.39 -7.16
N VAL A 60 -24.84 7.22 -6.72
CA VAL A 60 -24.57 8.57 -6.20
C VAL A 60 -23.72 8.52 -4.92
N LEU A 61 -24.07 7.63 -3.97
CA LEU A 61 -23.31 7.46 -2.72
C LEU A 61 -21.86 7.02 -3.00
N GLU A 62 -21.67 6.06 -3.91
CA GLU A 62 -20.33 5.59 -4.28
C GLU A 62 -19.54 6.64 -5.06
N MET A 63 -20.18 7.40 -5.95
CA MET A 63 -19.55 8.54 -6.63
C MET A 63 -19.04 9.57 -5.61
N ASN A 64 -19.89 9.99 -4.67
CA ASN A 64 -19.51 10.97 -3.64
C ASN A 64 -18.38 10.46 -2.76
N SER A 65 -18.42 9.18 -2.39
CA SER A 65 -17.32 8.53 -1.65
C SER A 65 -16.01 8.54 -2.44
N LYS A 66 -16.04 8.28 -3.76
CA LYS A 66 -14.85 8.34 -4.61
C LYS A 66 -14.30 9.77 -4.74
N ILE A 67 -15.17 10.76 -4.89
CA ILE A 67 -14.78 12.19 -4.92
C ILE A 67 -14.07 12.56 -3.63
N ALA A 68 -14.68 12.27 -2.47
CA ALA A 68 -14.08 12.54 -1.16
C ALA A 68 -12.75 11.80 -0.99
N GLU A 69 -12.66 10.53 -1.42
CA GLU A 69 -11.41 9.77 -1.37
C GLU A 69 -10.30 10.40 -2.21
N LYS A 70 -10.61 10.89 -3.41
CA LYS A 70 -9.66 11.55 -4.31
C LYS A 70 -9.17 12.88 -3.73
N LEU A 71 -10.10 13.73 -3.27
CA LEU A 71 -9.79 15.00 -2.63
C LEU A 71 -8.96 14.83 -1.35
N SER A 72 -9.18 13.75 -0.60
CA SER A 72 -8.37 13.43 0.59
C SER A 72 -6.94 12.98 0.31
N LYS A 73 -6.53 12.87 -0.96
CA LYS A 73 -5.22 12.38 -1.39
C LYS A 73 -4.46 13.45 -2.16
N ASP A 74 -4.45 13.36 -3.49
CA ASP A 74 -3.60 14.12 -4.41
C ASP A 74 -4.41 14.83 -5.49
N TYR A 75 -5.73 14.86 -5.37
CA TYR A 75 -6.62 15.53 -6.32
C TYR A 75 -7.23 16.80 -5.73
N PHE A 76 -7.47 17.77 -6.59
CA PHE A 76 -7.96 19.10 -6.25
C PHE A 76 -9.17 19.48 -7.10
N ALA A 77 -9.99 20.42 -6.63
CA ALA A 77 -11.20 20.84 -7.34
C ALA A 77 -10.88 21.79 -8.49
N THR A 78 -9.75 22.51 -8.43
CA THR A 78 -9.32 23.44 -9.47
C THR A 78 -7.87 23.19 -9.91
N VAL A 79 -7.50 23.66 -11.10
CA VAL A 79 -6.11 23.63 -11.58
C VAL A 79 -5.21 24.54 -10.75
N GLU A 80 -5.73 25.69 -10.32
CA GLU A 80 -5.00 26.65 -9.48
C GLU A 80 -4.55 26.02 -8.15
N GLU A 81 -5.42 25.24 -7.50
CA GLU A 81 -5.07 24.49 -6.29
C GLU A 81 -3.93 23.48 -6.53
N VAL A 82 -3.89 22.83 -7.71
CA VAL A 82 -2.80 21.91 -8.08
C VAL A 82 -1.47 22.64 -8.22
N GLU A 83 -1.48 23.86 -8.76
CA GLU A 83 -0.28 24.66 -8.94
C GLU A 83 0.26 25.20 -7.62
N ASN A 84 -0.64 25.53 -6.68
CA ASN A 84 -0.29 26.16 -5.40
C ASN A 84 -0.08 25.16 -4.24
N THR A 85 -0.40 23.87 -4.42
CA THR A 85 -0.25 22.86 -3.36
C THR A 85 0.92 21.92 -3.61
N VAL A 86 1.85 21.86 -2.67
CA VAL A 86 2.91 20.83 -2.67
C VAL A 86 2.37 19.57 -2.02
N VAL A 87 2.10 18.55 -2.84
CA VAL A 87 1.76 17.21 -2.35
C VAL A 87 3.05 16.48 -2.01
N MET A 88 3.24 16.13 -0.73
CA MET A 88 4.40 15.38 -0.26
C MET A 88 3.99 13.96 0.16
N LEU A 89 4.30 12.97 -0.68
CA LEU A 89 4.09 11.55 -0.39
C LEU A 89 5.42 10.80 -0.26
N PRO A 90 5.45 9.73 0.55
CA PRO A 90 6.63 8.91 0.75
C PRO A 90 7.20 8.27 -0.51
N MET A 91 8.53 8.15 -0.51
CA MET A 91 9.29 7.32 -1.44
C MET A 91 8.90 5.85 -1.26
N LEU A 92 8.56 5.16 -2.36
CA LEU A 92 8.11 3.78 -2.35
C LEU A 92 9.23 2.82 -2.76
N ALA A 93 9.31 1.68 -2.05
CA ALA A 93 10.32 0.66 -2.32
C ALA A 93 10.01 -0.17 -3.59
N THR A 94 11.02 -0.43 -4.41
CA THR A 94 10.94 -1.38 -5.53
C THR A 94 11.19 -2.82 -5.07
N ALA A 95 10.56 -3.81 -5.70
CA ALA A 95 10.82 -5.22 -5.37
C ALA A 95 12.21 -5.64 -5.87
N PHE A 96 12.97 -6.38 -5.04
CA PHE A 96 14.34 -6.82 -5.34
C PHE A 96 14.50 -7.41 -6.75
N ALA A 97 13.66 -8.39 -7.12
CA ALA A 97 13.72 -9.05 -8.43
C ALA A 97 13.59 -8.11 -9.66
N LYS A 98 13.15 -6.86 -9.48
CA LYS A 98 13.09 -5.87 -10.59
C LYS A 98 14.39 -5.10 -10.80
N VAL A 99 15.28 -5.11 -9.80
CA VAL A 99 16.48 -4.25 -9.76
C VAL A 99 17.74 -4.99 -9.34
N GLU A 100 17.67 -6.29 -9.03
CA GLU A 100 18.80 -7.08 -8.53
C GLU A 100 20.09 -6.92 -9.37
N ASN A 101 19.97 -6.92 -10.70
CA ASN A 101 21.10 -6.78 -11.62
C ASN A 101 21.66 -5.34 -11.73
N LYS A 102 21.09 -4.37 -11.00
CA LYS A 102 21.49 -2.96 -11.01
C LYS A 102 22.11 -2.52 -9.69
N ILE A 103 22.04 -3.35 -8.65
CA ILE A 103 22.45 -3.00 -7.30
C ILE A 103 23.97 -2.90 -7.25
N ASP A 104 24.47 -1.74 -6.84
CA ASP A 104 25.84 -1.58 -6.41
C ASP A 104 25.96 -1.96 -4.93
N TRP A 105 26.56 -3.12 -4.68
CA TRP A 105 26.73 -3.67 -3.35
C TRP A 105 27.69 -2.87 -2.46
N SER A 106 28.56 -2.03 -3.02
CA SER A 106 29.59 -1.31 -2.25
C SER A 106 29.01 -0.27 -1.28
N SER A 107 27.78 0.19 -1.51
CA SER A 107 27.08 1.22 -0.73
C SER A 107 25.83 0.70 -0.01
N CYS A 108 25.62 -0.62 0.00
CA CYS A 108 24.38 -1.21 0.45
C CYS A 108 24.22 -1.20 1.97
N MET A 109 23.08 -0.69 2.43
CA MET A 109 22.64 -0.71 3.82
C MET A 109 21.26 -1.38 3.92
N VAL A 110 21.00 -2.09 5.02
CA VAL A 110 19.74 -2.81 5.25
C VAL A 110 19.10 -2.44 6.58
N GLN A 111 17.77 -2.45 6.58
CA GLN A 111 16.90 -2.19 7.72
C GLN A 111 15.85 -3.31 7.81
N PRO A 112 15.35 -3.67 9.00
CA PRO A 112 14.19 -4.56 9.11
C PRO A 112 12.99 -3.92 8.43
N LYS A 113 12.24 -4.73 7.69
CA LYS A 113 10.96 -4.28 7.15
C LYS A 113 9.87 -4.50 8.18
N LEU A 114 9.33 -3.40 8.68
CA LEU A 114 8.23 -3.40 9.63
C LEU A 114 6.89 -3.68 8.93
N ASP A 115 5.95 -4.25 9.69
CA ASP A 115 4.58 -4.53 9.27
C ASP A 115 3.56 -3.70 10.07
N GLY A 116 3.69 -2.37 9.97
CA GLY A 116 2.84 -1.40 10.65
C GLY A 116 2.06 -0.52 9.67
N MET A 117 1.82 0.73 10.06
CA MET A 117 1.27 1.75 9.17
C MET A 117 2.30 2.85 8.89
N ARG A 118 2.78 2.94 7.66
CA ARG A 118 3.67 4.02 7.23
C ARG A 118 3.09 5.40 7.54
N ALA A 119 3.92 6.24 8.15
CA ALA A 119 3.57 7.59 8.53
C ALA A 119 4.71 8.58 8.23
N PHE A 120 4.34 9.69 7.60
CA PHE A 120 5.15 10.90 7.53
C PHE A 120 4.81 11.78 8.72
N ASN A 121 5.81 12.33 9.40
CA ASN A 121 5.66 13.26 10.50
C ASN A 121 6.30 14.60 10.16
N GLU A 122 5.46 15.62 10.00
CA GLU A 122 5.83 17.03 9.82
C GLU A 122 4.93 17.87 10.73
N GLY A 123 5.03 17.67 12.05
CA GLY A 123 4.12 18.27 13.03
C GLY A 123 2.71 17.68 13.06
N LYS A 124 2.37 16.85 12.07
CA LYS A 124 1.21 15.95 12.02
C LYS A 124 1.59 14.65 11.33
N PHE A 125 0.83 13.60 11.59
CA PHE A 125 1.00 12.35 10.87
C PHE A 125 0.15 12.29 9.61
N THR A 126 0.77 11.90 8.49
CA THR A 126 0.07 11.54 7.25
C THR A 126 0.47 10.14 6.81
N SER A 127 -0.48 9.38 6.29
CA SER A 127 -0.27 8.02 5.79
C SER A 127 0.47 8.01 4.44
N ARG A 128 0.82 6.82 3.96
CA ARG A 128 1.37 6.59 2.60
C ARG A 128 0.62 7.31 1.47
N THR A 129 -0.68 7.54 1.62
CA THR A 129 -1.51 8.20 0.59
C THR A 129 -1.87 9.65 0.94
N GLY A 130 -1.19 10.27 1.91
CA GLY A 130 -1.43 11.66 2.31
C GLY A 130 -2.59 11.86 3.28
N LYS A 131 -3.29 10.80 3.70
CA LYS A 131 -4.40 10.91 4.67
C LYS A 131 -3.89 11.18 6.07
N ASP A 132 -4.48 12.14 6.77
CA ASP A 132 -4.17 12.47 8.16
C ASP A 132 -4.40 11.28 9.11
N ILE A 133 -3.56 11.19 10.14
CA ILE A 133 -3.64 10.19 11.23
C ILE A 133 -3.70 10.95 12.57
N PRO A 134 -4.91 11.27 13.09
CA PRO A 134 -5.07 12.22 14.20
C PRO A 134 -4.94 11.59 15.60
N THR A 135 -4.58 10.33 15.70
CA THR A 135 -4.73 9.50 16.91
C THR A 135 -3.47 9.35 17.74
N MET A 136 -2.30 9.63 17.19
CA MET A 136 -0.98 9.32 17.79
C MET A 136 -0.36 10.53 18.49
N ASN A 137 -1.15 11.27 19.27
CA ASN A 137 -0.72 12.52 19.91
C ASN A 137 0.40 12.32 20.94
N HIS A 138 0.48 11.15 21.59
CA HIS A 138 1.56 10.81 22.51
C HIS A 138 2.93 10.86 21.82
N ILE A 139 2.99 10.55 20.53
CA ILE A 139 4.20 10.65 19.72
C ILE A 139 4.39 12.07 19.18
N LEU A 140 3.32 12.71 18.67
CA LEU A 140 3.41 14.06 18.09
C LEU A 140 3.96 15.09 19.09
N ASN A 141 3.58 14.95 20.36
CA ASN A 141 4.06 15.80 21.44
C ASN A 141 5.58 15.77 21.60
N GLU A 142 6.23 14.62 21.40
CA GLU A 142 7.70 14.49 21.47
C GLU A 142 8.42 15.07 20.26
N THR A 143 7.80 14.95 19.08
CA THR A 143 8.40 15.44 17.84
C THR A 143 8.13 16.91 17.58
N LYS A 144 7.45 17.59 18.50
CA LYS A 144 7.14 19.02 18.39
C LYS A 144 8.44 19.83 18.41
N GLY A 145 8.70 20.57 17.33
CA GLY A 145 9.90 21.40 17.18
C GLY A 145 11.03 20.75 16.39
N ILE A 146 10.87 19.50 15.94
CA ILE A 146 11.77 18.92 14.94
C ILE A 146 11.45 19.56 13.58
N ASP A 147 12.39 20.34 13.06
CA ASP A 147 12.30 20.99 11.75
C ASP A 147 12.77 20.04 10.63
N ALA A 148 12.07 18.92 10.48
CA ALA A 148 12.31 17.92 9.45
C ALA A 148 11.07 17.06 9.21
N VAL A 149 10.91 16.56 7.99
CA VAL A 149 9.89 15.54 7.67
C VAL A 149 10.46 14.16 7.96
N LEU A 150 10.01 13.55 9.06
CA LEU A 150 10.43 12.21 9.46
C LEU A 150 9.59 11.17 8.73
N ASP A 151 10.23 10.13 8.20
CA ASP A 151 9.57 9.01 7.54
C ASP A 151 9.79 7.73 8.32
N GLY A 152 8.70 7.09 8.70
CA GLY A 152 8.72 5.92 9.54
C GLY A 152 7.46 5.07 9.43
N GLU A 153 7.38 4.10 10.33
CA GLU A 153 6.23 3.23 10.51
C GLU A 153 5.65 3.43 11.90
N LEU A 154 4.34 3.66 12.00
CA LEU A 154 3.62 3.49 13.27
C LEU A 154 3.47 1.99 13.52
N TYR A 155 4.14 1.51 14.57
CA TYR A 155 4.35 0.09 14.79
C TYR A 155 4.54 -0.21 16.27
N ALA A 156 3.88 -1.26 16.75
CA ALA A 156 4.12 -1.92 18.02
C ALA A 156 4.62 -3.33 17.72
N HIS A 157 5.87 -3.60 18.10
CA HIS A 157 6.52 -4.88 17.83
C HIS A 157 5.84 -6.03 18.59
N GLY A 158 5.72 -7.20 17.95
CA GLY A 158 5.04 -8.37 18.50
C GLY A 158 3.51 -8.39 18.32
N LEU A 159 2.89 -7.28 17.93
CA LEU A 159 1.46 -7.26 17.57
C LEU A 159 1.26 -7.59 16.09
N SER A 160 0.10 -8.18 15.76
CA SER A 160 -0.27 -8.41 14.36
C SER A 160 -0.47 -7.07 13.63
N PHE A 161 -0.42 -7.09 12.30
CA PHE A 161 -0.77 -5.91 11.50
C PHE A 161 -2.20 -5.44 11.80
N GLN A 162 -3.15 -6.36 11.98
CA GLN A 162 -4.54 -6.01 12.24
C GLN A 162 -4.69 -5.31 13.59
N GLU A 163 -3.96 -5.77 14.61
CA GLU A 163 -3.89 -5.14 15.92
C GLU A 163 -3.25 -3.75 15.86
N ASN A 164 -2.11 -3.62 15.18
CA ASN A 164 -1.46 -2.32 14.92
C ASN A 164 -2.46 -1.35 14.29
N MET A 165 -3.12 -1.75 13.19
CA MET A 165 -4.11 -0.92 12.51
C MET A 165 -5.30 -0.54 13.41
N LYS A 166 -5.73 -1.43 14.31
CA LYS A 166 -6.81 -1.16 15.28
C LYS A 166 -6.41 -0.10 16.30
N LEU A 167 -5.17 -0.10 16.78
CA LEU A 167 -4.63 0.88 17.73
C LEU A 167 -4.33 2.23 17.07
N ILE A 168 -3.91 2.19 15.80
CA ILE A 168 -3.55 3.40 15.03
C ILE A 168 -4.79 4.12 14.53
N LYS A 169 -5.78 3.42 13.95
CA LYS A 169 -6.97 4.07 13.37
C LYS A 169 -7.91 4.70 14.41
N LYS A 170 -7.89 4.21 15.64
CA LYS A 170 -8.71 4.72 16.74
C LYS A 170 -7.92 4.65 18.03
N TYR A 171 -7.68 5.81 18.64
CA TYR A 171 -6.99 5.91 19.91
C TYR A 171 -7.74 5.16 21.02
N ARG A 172 -6.98 4.42 21.83
CA ARG A 172 -7.45 3.58 22.94
C ARG A 172 -6.51 3.77 24.12
N PRO A 173 -6.93 4.52 25.16
CA PRO A 173 -6.10 4.79 26.32
C PRO A 173 -5.51 3.51 26.93
N GLY A 174 -4.22 3.55 27.26
CA GLY A 174 -3.47 2.44 27.87
C GLY A 174 -3.02 1.34 26.91
N THR A 175 -3.33 1.45 25.62
CA THR A 175 -2.89 0.46 24.60
C THR A 175 -2.33 1.12 23.36
N SER A 176 -2.92 2.22 22.87
CA SER A 176 -2.40 2.95 21.71
C SER A 176 -1.01 3.54 21.94
N GLU A 177 -0.63 3.79 23.19
CA GLU A 177 0.69 4.29 23.61
C GLU A 177 1.82 3.29 23.36
N THR A 178 1.47 2.00 23.23
CA THR A 178 2.44 0.96 22.85
C THR A 178 2.92 1.11 21.40
N VAL A 179 2.12 1.77 20.56
CA VAL A 179 2.51 2.11 19.18
C VAL A 179 3.55 3.22 19.23
N LYS A 180 4.69 2.96 18.61
CA LYS A 180 5.79 3.92 18.47
C LYS A 180 5.96 4.33 17.02
N HIS A 181 6.62 5.46 16.79
CA HIS A 181 7.03 5.87 15.46
C HIS A 181 8.45 5.36 15.21
N HIS A 182 8.53 4.25 14.47
CA HIS A 182 9.79 3.65 14.07
C HIS A 182 10.31 4.37 12.82
N VAL A 183 11.16 5.38 13.02
CA VAL A 183 11.72 6.22 11.95
C VAL A 183 12.89 5.51 11.28
N TYR A 184 12.89 5.51 9.95
CA TYR A 184 13.93 4.85 9.15
C TYR A 184 14.57 5.78 8.11
N ASP A 185 14.02 6.98 7.88
CA ASP A 185 14.56 8.00 6.98
C ASP A 185 14.02 9.40 7.33
N LEU A 186 14.53 10.42 6.64
CA LEU A 186 13.96 11.76 6.60
C LEU A 186 14.02 12.33 5.18
N VAL A 187 13.20 13.33 4.88
CA VAL A 187 13.20 13.98 3.57
C VAL A 187 14.37 14.96 3.48
N SER A 188 15.30 14.70 2.56
CA SER A 188 16.44 15.55 2.26
C SER A 188 17.07 15.13 0.92
N ASP A 189 17.78 16.03 0.25
CA ASP A 189 18.55 15.77 -0.96
C ASP A 189 19.85 14.98 -0.71
N GLN A 190 20.28 14.89 0.56
CA GLN A 190 21.50 14.19 0.94
C GLN A 190 21.38 12.68 0.74
N PRO A 191 22.49 11.96 0.51
CA PRO A 191 22.47 10.50 0.43
C PRO A 191 22.00 9.85 1.74
N PHE A 192 21.49 8.62 1.65
CA PHE A 192 20.82 7.95 2.77
C PHE A 192 21.68 7.87 4.04
N LYS A 193 22.99 7.64 3.91
CA LYS A 193 23.90 7.56 5.06
C LYS A 193 23.93 8.86 5.87
N GLN A 194 23.95 10.01 5.19
CA GLN A 194 23.89 11.33 5.83
C GLN A 194 22.52 11.58 6.44
N ARG A 195 21.43 11.26 5.71
CA ARG A 195 20.06 11.38 6.23
C ARG A 195 19.85 10.56 7.50
N TYR A 196 20.36 9.33 7.53
CA TYR A 196 20.28 8.46 8.69
C TYR A 196 21.07 9.01 9.89
N ALA A 197 22.26 9.59 9.65
CA ALA A 197 23.03 10.24 10.71
C ALA A 197 22.30 11.46 11.29
N MET A 198 21.74 12.31 10.43
CA MET A 198 20.89 13.43 10.85
C MET A 198 19.67 12.95 11.63
N LEU A 199 18.97 11.94 11.11
CA LEU A 199 17.80 11.34 11.75
C LEU A 199 18.14 10.81 13.14
N LYS A 200 19.26 10.10 13.29
CA LYS A 200 19.73 9.57 14.57
C LYS A 200 19.87 10.68 15.61
N SER A 201 20.50 11.80 15.25
CA SER A 201 20.68 12.94 16.15
C SER A 201 19.36 13.61 16.52
N LEU A 202 18.42 13.72 15.56
CA LEU A 202 17.13 14.38 15.78
C LEU A 202 16.21 13.61 16.73
N VAL A 203 16.33 12.29 16.79
CA VAL A 203 15.41 11.44 17.57
C VAL A 203 16.06 10.82 18.80
N GLU A 204 17.29 11.21 19.12
CA GLU A 204 18.00 10.76 20.30
C GLU A 204 17.26 11.19 21.58
N GLY A 205 17.12 10.27 22.54
CA GLY A 205 16.43 10.52 23.81
C GLY A 205 14.91 10.47 23.77
N LEU A 206 14.28 10.34 22.60
CA LEU A 206 12.82 10.25 22.49
C LEU A 206 12.29 8.86 22.93
N GLU A 207 11.17 8.85 23.65
CA GLU A 207 10.60 7.63 24.24
C GLU A 207 9.73 6.87 23.23
N HIS A 208 8.87 7.60 22.51
CA HIS A 208 7.89 7.08 21.56
C HIS A 208 8.34 7.13 20.11
N VAL A 209 9.51 7.72 19.83
CA VAL A 209 10.19 7.64 18.54
C VAL A 209 11.35 6.66 18.65
N LYS A 210 11.48 5.75 17.69
CA LYS A 210 12.54 4.74 17.68
C LYS A 210 13.25 4.73 16.33
N LEU A 211 14.55 4.92 16.36
CA LEU A 211 15.37 4.77 15.16
C LEU A 211 15.41 3.29 14.75
N VAL A 212 15.10 3.02 13.50
CA VAL A 212 15.20 1.67 12.93
C VAL A 212 16.68 1.30 12.73
N PRO A 213 17.15 0.18 13.31
CA PRO A 213 18.53 -0.26 13.15
C PRO A 213 18.91 -0.42 11.67
N THR A 214 20.11 0.05 11.33
CA THR A 214 20.64 0.03 9.96
C THR A 214 22.01 -0.61 9.96
N ASN A 215 22.19 -1.61 9.10
CA ASN A 215 23.41 -2.42 9.01
C ASN A 215 23.97 -2.40 7.58
N ASN A 216 25.28 -2.63 7.41
CA ASN A 216 25.86 -2.76 6.07
C ASN A 216 25.59 -4.16 5.50
N ALA A 217 25.39 -4.23 4.18
CA ALA A 217 25.18 -5.48 3.46
C ALA A 217 25.89 -5.44 2.10
N ASN A 218 27.20 -5.69 2.08
CA ASN A 218 28.04 -5.46 0.90
C ASN A 218 28.02 -6.61 -0.12
N SER A 219 27.05 -7.52 -0.02
CA SER A 219 26.86 -8.63 -0.95
C SER A 219 25.44 -9.18 -0.83
N PHE A 220 25.00 -9.95 -1.83
CA PHE A 220 23.73 -10.66 -1.76
C PHE A 220 23.69 -11.65 -0.59
N GLY A 221 24.79 -12.35 -0.30
CA GLY A 221 24.89 -13.25 0.85
C GLY A 221 24.63 -12.51 2.17
N ALA A 222 25.25 -11.34 2.36
CA ALA A 222 25.01 -10.51 3.54
C ALA A 222 23.55 -10.01 3.64
N LEU A 223 22.91 -9.67 2.52
CA LEU A 223 21.47 -9.34 2.51
C LEU A 223 20.63 -10.52 3.00
N VAL A 224 20.91 -11.73 2.52
CA VAL A 224 20.19 -12.95 2.92
C VAL A 224 20.38 -13.23 4.41
N GLU A 225 21.61 -13.11 4.95
CA GLU A 225 21.88 -13.28 6.38
C GLU A 225 21.06 -12.30 7.24
N TRP A 226 21.07 -11.01 6.88
CA TRP A 226 20.24 -10.01 7.56
C TRP A 226 18.75 -10.29 7.40
N HIS A 227 18.33 -10.81 6.25
CA HIS A 227 16.94 -11.19 6.02
C HIS A 227 16.50 -12.30 6.97
N THR A 228 17.25 -13.40 7.02
CA THR A 228 16.99 -14.51 7.94
C THR A 228 16.98 -14.02 9.39
N TYR A 229 17.93 -13.16 9.77
CA TYR A 229 17.95 -12.57 11.11
C TYR A 229 16.66 -11.77 11.39
N TYR A 230 16.28 -10.83 10.53
CA TYR A 230 15.08 -10.02 10.76
C TYR A 230 13.78 -10.84 10.78
N LEU A 231 13.67 -11.86 9.93
CA LEU A 231 12.54 -12.80 10.00
C LEU A 231 12.50 -13.55 11.33
N SER A 232 13.65 -14.00 11.85
CA SER A 232 13.73 -14.65 13.16
C SER A 232 13.31 -13.74 14.32
N GLN A 233 13.43 -12.42 14.13
CA GLN A 233 12.99 -11.41 15.09
C GLN A 233 11.52 -11.00 14.87
N GLY A 234 10.78 -11.66 13.97
CA GLY A 234 9.36 -11.37 13.73
C GLY A 234 9.08 -10.13 12.86
N TYR A 235 10.07 -9.64 12.12
CA TYR A 235 9.84 -8.61 11.11
C TYR A 235 9.32 -9.21 9.79
N GLU A 236 8.72 -8.39 8.93
CA GLU A 236 8.11 -8.83 7.66
C GLU A 236 9.15 -9.17 6.58
N GLY A 237 10.40 -8.74 6.78
CA GLY A 237 11.48 -8.93 5.83
C GLY A 237 12.54 -7.85 5.94
N THR A 238 13.12 -7.44 4.80
CA THR A 238 14.25 -6.50 4.76
C THR A 238 14.03 -5.38 3.76
N ILE A 239 14.40 -4.16 4.15
CA ILE A 239 14.58 -3.02 3.25
C ILE A 239 16.08 -2.88 2.97
N LEU A 240 16.45 -2.91 1.70
CA LEU A 240 17.80 -2.62 1.20
C LEU A 240 17.80 -1.20 0.60
N ARG A 241 18.86 -0.44 0.89
CA ARG A 241 19.11 0.89 0.36
C ARG A 241 20.49 0.92 -0.27
N TRP A 242 20.63 1.55 -1.43
CA TRP A 242 21.90 1.62 -2.16
C TRP A 242 21.96 2.86 -3.05
N GLY A 243 23.17 3.28 -3.41
CA GLY A 243 23.38 4.51 -4.18
C GLY A 243 23.54 5.76 -3.30
N ASN A 244 23.69 6.90 -3.96
CA ASN A 244 24.00 8.19 -3.32
C ASN A 244 22.91 9.26 -3.54
N GLU A 245 21.75 8.83 -4.03
CA GLU A 245 20.64 9.71 -4.36
C GLU A 245 19.93 10.21 -3.09
N GLY A 246 19.39 11.43 -3.21
CA GLY A 246 18.50 12.02 -2.21
C GLY A 246 17.18 11.26 -2.05
N TYR A 247 16.37 11.71 -1.11
CA TYR A 247 15.04 11.15 -0.90
C TYR A 247 14.12 11.46 -2.11
N GLU A 248 13.59 10.42 -2.76
CA GLU A 248 12.73 10.58 -3.94
C GLU A 248 11.24 10.70 -3.57
N LEU A 249 10.77 11.93 -3.32
CA LEU A 249 9.36 12.22 -3.04
C LEU A 249 8.43 11.78 -4.17
N ASN A 250 7.22 11.33 -3.79
CA ASN A 250 6.14 10.94 -4.72
C ASN A 250 6.53 9.87 -5.76
N SER A 251 7.63 9.15 -5.51
CA SER A 251 8.28 8.29 -6.48
C SER A 251 8.37 6.85 -5.96
N ARG A 252 8.48 5.90 -6.88
CA ARG A 252 8.98 4.56 -6.56
C ARG A 252 10.45 4.50 -6.94
N SER A 253 11.30 4.50 -5.92
CA SER A 253 12.75 4.52 -6.09
C SER A 253 13.30 3.13 -6.41
N LYS A 254 14.31 3.08 -7.27
CA LYS A 254 15.14 1.87 -7.48
C LYS A 254 16.21 1.70 -6.39
N HIS A 255 16.48 2.76 -5.62
CA HIS A 255 17.47 2.86 -4.54
C HIS A 255 16.89 2.48 -3.17
N LEU A 256 15.56 2.40 -3.06
CA LEU A 256 14.86 1.80 -1.92
C LEU A 256 14.25 0.47 -2.37
N VAL A 257 14.70 -0.64 -1.81
CA VAL A 257 14.38 -1.99 -2.29
C VAL A 257 13.78 -2.82 -1.16
N LYS A 258 12.68 -3.52 -1.44
CA LYS A 258 12.10 -4.51 -0.52
C LYS A 258 12.51 -5.92 -0.92
N TYR A 259 13.02 -6.66 0.05
CA TYR A 259 13.36 -8.07 -0.04
C TYR A 259 12.49 -8.85 0.95
N LYS A 260 11.74 -9.82 0.43
CA LYS A 260 10.75 -10.60 1.16
C LYS A 260 10.66 -11.99 0.56
N ASP A 261 10.40 -12.96 1.41
CA ASP A 261 10.00 -14.28 0.99
C ASP A 261 8.55 -14.30 0.51
N PHE A 262 8.32 -15.09 -0.52
CA PHE A 262 7.00 -15.47 -0.95
C PHE A 262 6.69 -16.86 -0.38
N ARG A 263 5.46 -17.03 0.09
CA ARG A 263 4.90 -18.33 0.43
C ARG A 263 4.00 -18.77 -0.71
N ASP A 264 4.05 -20.05 -1.02
CA ASP A 264 3.18 -20.68 -2.00
C ASP A 264 2.21 -21.64 -1.28
N LEU A 265 0.95 -21.62 -1.69
CA LEU A 265 -0.14 -22.45 -1.19
C LEU A 265 -0.82 -23.10 -2.38
N ALA A 266 -1.07 -24.40 -2.28
CA ALA A 266 -1.96 -25.10 -3.17
C ALA A 266 -3.33 -25.26 -2.50
N CYS A 267 -4.40 -24.80 -3.14
CA CYS A 267 -5.74 -24.84 -2.57
C CYS A 267 -6.81 -24.97 -3.66
N GLU A 268 -7.98 -25.49 -3.30
CA GLU A 268 -9.08 -25.69 -4.24
C GLU A 268 -9.73 -24.35 -4.65
N ILE A 269 -10.00 -24.20 -5.95
CA ILE A 269 -10.82 -23.13 -6.52
C ILE A 269 -12.28 -23.46 -6.31
N VAL A 270 -12.99 -22.68 -5.47
CA VAL A 270 -14.42 -22.91 -5.20
C VAL A 270 -15.32 -21.99 -6.01
N ASN A 271 -14.81 -20.87 -6.52
CA ASN A 271 -15.58 -19.97 -7.38
C ASN A 271 -14.66 -19.06 -8.22
N VAL A 272 -15.25 -18.40 -9.21
CA VAL A 272 -14.68 -17.23 -9.88
C VAL A 272 -15.78 -16.18 -9.98
N ILE A 273 -15.51 -14.99 -9.44
CA ILE A 273 -16.49 -13.91 -9.39
C ILE A 273 -15.98 -12.67 -10.13
N PRO A 274 -16.87 -11.77 -10.59
CA PRO A 274 -16.49 -10.48 -11.13
C PRO A 274 -15.59 -9.67 -10.16
N MET A 275 -14.60 -8.94 -10.68
CA MET A 275 -13.81 -8.00 -9.90
C MET A 275 -14.61 -6.73 -9.63
N ASP A 276 -14.55 -6.22 -8.39
CA ASP A 276 -15.29 -5.01 -7.98
C ASP A 276 -14.94 -3.77 -8.83
N ALA A 277 -13.70 -3.67 -9.31
CA ALA A 277 -13.22 -2.55 -10.12
C ALA A 277 -13.37 -2.75 -11.64
N ARG A 278 -13.50 -4.01 -12.09
CA ARG A 278 -13.63 -4.40 -13.51
C ARG A 278 -14.52 -5.65 -13.60
N PRO A 279 -15.85 -5.49 -13.60
CA PRO A 279 -16.77 -6.62 -13.52
C PRO A 279 -16.68 -7.59 -14.71
N ASP A 280 -16.10 -7.16 -15.82
CA ASP A 280 -15.75 -7.97 -17.00
C ASP A 280 -14.60 -8.96 -16.77
N GLN A 281 -13.94 -8.90 -15.61
CA GLN A 281 -12.76 -9.70 -15.25
C GLN A 281 -13.02 -10.55 -14.01
N GLY A 282 -12.41 -11.74 -13.97
CA GLY A 282 -12.54 -12.68 -12.87
C GLY A 282 -11.52 -12.48 -11.76
N VAL A 283 -11.95 -12.66 -10.51
CA VAL A 283 -11.10 -12.95 -9.35
C VAL A 283 -11.42 -14.36 -8.85
N VAL A 284 -10.37 -15.13 -8.56
CA VAL A 284 -10.52 -16.52 -8.10
C VAL A 284 -10.87 -16.51 -6.62
N VAL A 285 -11.84 -17.33 -6.23
CA VAL A 285 -12.17 -17.59 -4.83
C VAL A 285 -11.67 -18.99 -4.50
N CYS A 286 -10.75 -19.08 -3.55
CA CYS A 286 -10.20 -20.35 -3.08
C CYS A 286 -10.66 -20.65 -1.65
N ILE A 287 -10.54 -21.91 -1.24
CA ILE A 287 -10.78 -22.33 0.14
C ILE A 287 -9.48 -22.84 0.79
N HIS A 288 -9.20 -22.38 2.01
CA HIS A 288 -8.09 -22.86 2.84
C HIS A 288 -8.51 -22.84 4.30
N ASN A 289 -8.21 -23.91 5.04
CA ASN A 289 -8.58 -24.07 6.46
C ASN A 289 -10.07 -23.79 6.74
N GLY A 290 -10.95 -24.23 5.82
CA GLY A 290 -12.40 -24.04 5.93
C GLY A 290 -12.90 -22.61 5.69
N LYS A 291 -12.02 -21.65 5.36
CA LYS A 291 -12.38 -20.26 5.04
C LYS A 291 -12.11 -19.96 3.57
N THR A 292 -12.95 -19.11 2.98
CA THR A 292 -12.76 -18.66 1.59
C THR A 292 -12.02 -17.34 1.53
N PHE A 293 -11.23 -17.14 0.48
CA PHE A 293 -10.53 -15.89 0.23
C PHE A 293 -10.43 -15.60 -1.28
N LYS A 294 -10.32 -14.30 -1.63
CA LYS A 294 -10.18 -13.84 -3.01
C LYS A 294 -8.70 -13.73 -3.37
N ALA A 295 -8.25 -14.39 -4.43
CA ALA A 295 -6.90 -14.32 -4.97
C ALA A 295 -6.87 -13.58 -6.33
N THR A 296 -6.05 -12.53 -6.42
CA THR A 296 -5.99 -11.71 -7.65
C THR A 296 -5.19 -12.44 -8.73
N PRO A 297 -5.72 -12.66 -9.95
CA PRO A 297 -4.99 -13.39 -10.99
C PRO A 297 -3.82 -12.60 -11.57
N LYS A 298 -2.63 -13.22 -11.64
CA LYS A 298 -1.43 -12.64 -12.28
C LYS A 298 -1.37 -12.97 -13.78
N MET A 299 -2.24 -12.34 -14.56
CA MET A 299 -2.37 -12.55 -16.01
C MET A 299 -2.87 -11.28 -16.71
N SER A 300 -3.01 -11.33 -18.04
CA SER A 300 -3.48 -10.20 -18.84
C SER A 300 -4.96 -9.87 -18.57
N HIS A 301 -5.43 -8.69 -19.00
CA HIS A 301 -6.85 -8.34 -18.90
C HIS A 301 -7.75 -9.32 -19.66
N THR A 302 -7.36 -9.69 -20.88
CA THR A 302 -8.08 -10.67 -21.72
C THR A 302 -8.18 -12.02 -21.02
N ASP A 303 -7.09 -12.49 -20.43
CA ASP A 303 -7.09 -13.78 -19.72
C ASP A 303 -7.99 -13.74 -18.48
N ARG A 304 -8.04 -12.62 -17.76
CA ARG A 304 -8.96 -12.45 -16.62
C ARG A 304 -10.42 -12.46 -17.05
N SER A 305 -10.76 -11.87 -18.20
CA SER A 305 -12.11 -11.96 -18.75
C SER A 305 -12.45 -13.39 -19.16
N ASN A 306 -11.52 -14.08 -19.83
CA ASN A 306 -11.67 -15.50 -20.18
C ASN A 306 -11.82 -16.39 -18.94
N LEU A 307 -11.12 -16.08 -17.84
CA LEU A 307 -11.21 -16.78 -16.56
C LEU A 307 -12.63 -16.72 -15.99
N LEU A 308 -13.28 -15.55 -16.07
CA LEU A 308 -14.66 -15.36 -15.61
C LEU A 308 -15.66 -16.07 -16.51
N LEU A 309 -15.51 -15.94 -17.83
CA LEU A 309 -16.38 -16.58 -18.83
C LEU A 309 -16.33 -18.11 -18.72
N ASN A 310 -15.14 -18.68 -18.50
CA ASN A 310 -14.91 -20.12 -18.46
C ASN A 310 -14.78 -20.67 -17.03
N LYS A 311 -15.39 -20.01 -16.03
CA LYS A 311 -15.22 -20.35 -14.62
C LYS A 311 -15.55 -21.81 -14.27
N THR A 312 -16.53 -22.40 -14.95
CA THR A 312 -16.96 -23.79 -14.75
C THR A 312 -15.84 -24.79 -15.06
N HIS A 313 -14.88 -24.44 -15.93
CA HIS A 313 -13.76 -25.31 -16.29
C HIS A 313 -12.62 -25.30 -15.26
N ILE A 314 -12.67 -24.40 -14.28
CA ILE A 314 -11.60 -24.23 -13.29
C ILE A 314 -12.05 -24.43 -11.85
N ILE A 315 -13.35 -24.28 -11.55
CA ILE A 315 -13.91 -24.63 -10.24
C ILE A 315 -13.65 -26.12 -9.97
N GLY A 316 -13.25 -26.45 -8.74
CA GLY A 316 -12.84 -27.77 -8.28
C GLY A 316 -11.37 -28.12 -8.56
N LYS A 317 -10.65 -27.32 -9.36
CA LYS A 317 -9.21 -27.55 -9.60
C LYS A 317 -8.35 -26.92 -8.50
N THR A 318 -7.12 -27.41 -8.38
CA THR A 318 -6.12 -26.86 -7.46
C THR A 318 -5.47 -25.61 -8.05
N ALA A 319 -5.60 -24.48 -7.38
CA ALA A 319 -4.86 -23.26 -7.66
C ALA A 319 -3.47 -23.29 -7.02
N GLU A 320 -2.49 -22.70 -7.71
CA GLU A 320 -1.24 -22.27 -7.11
C GLU A 320 -1.36 -20.79 -6.71
N ILE A 321 -1.31 -20.54 -5.41
CA ILE A 321 -1.46 -19.22 -4.78
C ILE A 321 -0.14 -18.78 -4.19
N ARG A 322 0.29 -17.57 -4.51
CA ARG A 322 1.45 -16.92 -3.90
C ARG A 322 1.03 -15.78 -3.00
N TYR A 323 1.62 -15.70 -1.81
CA TYR A 323 1.29 -14.70 -0.80
C TYR A 323 2.51 -14.37 0.07
N PHE A 324 2.40 -13.37 0.96
CA PHE A 324 3.52 -12.97 1.83
C PHE A 324 3.41 -13.58 3.23
N GLU A 325 2.21 -13.52 3.83
CA GLU A 325 1.92 -14.01 5.18
C GLU A 325 0.42 -14.31 5.32
N GLU A 326 0.04 -14.95 6.41
CA GLU A 326 -1.37 -15.21 6.74
C GLU A 326 -1.92 -14.11 7.64
N THR A 327 -3.22 -13.85 7.53
CA THR A 327 -3.96 -13.04 8.50
C THR A 327 -4.15 -13.80 9.81
N ASP A 328 -4.61 -13.12 10.86
CA ASP A 328 -4.93 -13.75 12.16
C ASP A 328 -5.98 -14.87 12.02
N ASP A 329 -6.78 -14.81 10.95
CA ASP A 329 -7.79 -15.80 10.58
C ASP A 329 -7.25 -17.03 9.86
N GLY A 330 -5.92 -17.11 9.61
CA GLY A 330 -5.27 -18.23 8.92
C GLY A 330 -5.51 -18.28 7.41
N ILE A 331 -5.91 -17.14 6.81
CA ILE A 331 -6.04 -17.01 5.34
C ILE A 331 -4.91 -16.16 4.76
N PRO A 332 -4.43 -16.44 3.53
CA PRO A 332 -3.40 -15.66 2.86
C PRO A 332 -3.70 -14.15 2.78
N ARG A 333 -2.71 -13.32 3.10
CA ARG A 333 -2.73 -11.86 2.96
C ARG A 333 -2.14 -11.44 1.61
N PHE A 334 -2.89 -10.61 0.88
CA PHE A 334 -2.60 -10.21 -0.51
C PHE A 334 -2.32 -11.37 -1.47
N PRO A 335 -3.16 -12.41 -1.51
CA PRO A 335 -2.90 -13.58 -2.33
C PRO A 335 -3.01 -13.30 -3.82
N VAL A 336 -2.11 -13.91 -4.56
CA VAL A 336 -2.00 -13.82 -6.01
C VAL A 336 -2.16 -15.21 -6.59
N TYR A 337 -3.15 -15.38 -7.47
CA TYR A 337 -3.34 -16.61 -8.23
C TYR A 337 -2.34 -16.66 -9.38
N LEU A 338 -1.49 -17.70 -9.41
CA LEU A 338 -0.47 -17.90 -10.44
C LEU A 338 -0.96 -18.77 -11.59
N GLY A 339 -1.85 -19.72 -11.32
CA GLY A 339 -2.36 -20.65 -12.31
C GLY A 339 -3.03 -21.86 -11.67
N ILE A 340 -3.57 -22.74 -12.51
CA ILE A 340 -3.97 -24.07 -12.07
C ILE A 340 -2.66 -24.84 -11.86
N ARG A 341 -2.51 -25.46 -10.70
CA ARG A 341 -1.43 -26.40 -10.46
C ARG A 341 -1.67 -27.58 -11.39
N LEU A 342 -0.78 -27.74 -12.37
CA LEU A 342 -0.71 -28.95 -13.17
C LEU A 342 0.03 -29.95 -12.29
N ASP A 343 -0.70 -30.93 -11.76
CA ASP A 343 -0.08 -32.06 -11.09
C ASP A 343 0.91 -32.69 -12.09
N LYS A 344 2.18 -32.82 -11.69
CA LYS A 344 3.20 -33.50 -12.49
C LYS A 344 2.99 -35.01 -12.46
#